data_AF-A0A2T3P0E9-F1
#
_entry.id   AF-A0A2T3P0E9-F1
#
_cell.length_a   1.000
_cell.length_b   1.000
_cell.length_c   1.000
_cell.angle_alpha   90.00
_cell.angle_beta   90.00
_cell.angle_gamma   90.00
#
_symmetry.space_group_name_H-M   'P 1'
#
loop_
_entity.id
_entity.type
_entity.pdbx_description
1 polymer ?
#
loop_
_entity_poly.entity_id
_entity_poly.type
_entity_poly.pdbx_seq_one_letter_code
_entity_poly.pdbx_strand_id
1 'polypeptide(L)' 'MTTPNTNNQLILTPNLDDTDGFYNRLIDLHRHGDEQLSQKINARLILTLANHIGNNDILQQALDIAAPTEESNNA' A
#
# COMPACT_ATOMS: atom_id res chain seq x y z
N MET A 1 18.01 -18.73 22.55
CA MET A 1 17.29 -19.13 21.32
C MET A 1 16.13 -18.17 21.15
N THR A 2 16.36 -17.03 20.51
CA THR A 2 15.28 -16.11 20.12
C THR A 2 14.90 -16.46 18.70
N THR A 3 13.72 -17.04 18.50
CA THR A 3 13.14 -17.19 17.18
C THR A 3 13.00 -15.80 16.55
N PRO A 4 13.66 -15.48 15.43
CA PRO A 4 13.31 -14.28 14.70
C PRO A 4 11.86 -14.45 14.25
N ASN A 5 11.00 -13.53 14.69
CA ASN A 5 9.63 -13.47 14.19
C ASN A 5 9.70 -12.94 12.75
N THR A 6 9.94 -13.87 11.81
CA THR A 6 10.01 -13.60 10.37
C THR A 6 8.62 -13.82 9.78
N ASN A 7 7.66 -12.98 10.19
CA ASN A 7 6.32 -12.99 9.59
C ASN A 7 6.40 -12.38 8.18
N ASN A 8 6.71 -13.22 7.19
CA ASN A 8 6.80 -12.85 5.76
C ASN A 8 5.42 -12.83 5.07
N GLN A 9 4.32 -12.71 5.81
CA GLN A 9 2.97 -12.68 5.25
C GLN A 9 2.43 -11.26 5.21
N LEU A 10 1.87 -10.88 4.06
CA LEU A 10 1.16 -9.62 3.91
C LEU A 10 -0.13 -9.62 4.76
N ILE A 11 -0.36 -8.55 5.51
CA ILE A 11 -1.57 -8.35 6.30
C ILE A 11 -2.63 -7.68 5.42
N LEU A 12 -3.74 -8.38 5.18
CA LEU A 12 -4.88 -7.87 4.39
C LEU A 12 -6.06 -7.42 5.26
N THR A 13 -5.99 -7.66 6.57
CA THR A 13 -6.99 -7.20 7.54
C THR A 13 -6.67 -5.78 8.02
N PRO A 14 -7.67 -5.00 8.47
CA PRO A 14 -7.41 -3.72 9.12
C PRO A 14 -6.39 -3.86 10.24
N ASN A 15 -5.30 -3.09 10.16
CA ASN A 15 -4.17 -3.13 11.10
C ASN A 15 -3.77 -1.72 11.59
N LEU A 16 -4.63 -0.72 11.34
CA LEU A 16 -4.42 0.66 11.79
C LEU A 16 -5.32 0.92 13.00
N ASP A 17 -4.75 1.51 14.06
CA ASP A 17 -5.50 1.90 15.27
C ASP A 17 -6.57 2.96 14.96
N ASP A 18 -6.27 3.88 14.03
CA ASP A 18 -7.18 4.95 13.58
C ASP A 18 -7.25 4.98 12.05
N THR A 19 -8.10 4.11 11.50
CA THR A 19 -8.31 4.02 10.05
C THR A 19 -8.92 5.31 9.48
N ASP A 20 -9.89 5.89 10.19
CA ASP A 20 -10.62 7.08 9.74
C ASP A 20 -9.72 8.32 9.73
N GLY A 21 -8.91 8.51 10.77
CA GLY A 21 -7.96 9.61 10.85
C GLY A 21 -6.91 9.55 9.74
N PHE A 22 -6.37 8.35 9.44
CA PHE A 22 -5.45 8.17 8.33
C PHE A 22 -6.11 8.51 6.99
N TYR A 23 -7.32 8.01 6.74
CA TYR A 23 -8.04 8.24 5.50
C TYR A 23 -8.37 9.73 5.30
N ASN A 24 -8.85 10.41 6.34
CA ASN A 24 -9.10 11.85 6.30
C ASN A 24 -7.85 12.64 5.92
N ARG A 25 -6.69 12.29 6.50
CA ARG A 25 -5.41 12.95 6.19
C ARG A 25 -4.97 12.70 4.75
N LEU A 26 -5.22 11.51 4.22
CA LEU A 26 -4.93 11.19 2.82
C LEU A 26 -5.80 12.03 1.88
N ILE A 27 -7.12 12.09 2.12
CA ILE A 27 -8.04 12.91 1.32
C ILE A 27 -7.65 14.39 1.34
N ASP A 28 -7.31 14.93 2.52
CA ASP A 28 -6.88 16.32 2.64
C ASP A 28 -5.62 16.61 1.83
N LEU A 29 -4.70 15.64 1.72
CA LEU A 29 -3.49 15.76 0.92
C LEU A 29 -3.79 15.85 -0.59
N HIS A 30 -4.86 15.20 -1.05
CA HIS A 30 -5.29 15.20 -2.45
C HIS A 30 -6.27 16.34 -2.81
N ARG A 31 -6.89 16.99 -1.82
CA ARG A 31 -7.99 17.96 -1.98
C ARG A 31 -7.70 19.13 -2.94
N HIS A 32 -6.43 19.50 -3.10
CA HIS A 32 -6.02 20.67 -3.89
C HIS A 32 -5.24 20.30 -5.17
N GLY A 33 -5.11 19.01 -5.48
CA GLY A 33 -4.30 18.52 -6.59
C GLY A 33 -5.11 18.12 -7.81
N ASP A 34 -4.47 18.19 -8.98
CA ASP A 34 -4.92 17.44 -10.15
C ASP A 34 -4.58 15.95 -10.00
N GLU A 35 -5.06 15.14 -10.96
CA GLU A 35 -4.81 13.71 -10.99
C GLU A 35 -3.31 13.38 -11.03
N GLN A 36 -2.51 14.18 -11.73
CA GLN A 36 -1.06 13.95 -11.84
C GLN A 36 -0.34 14.17 -10.51
N LEU A 37 -0.75 15.19 -9.73
CA LEU A 37 -0.25 15.42 -8.38
C LEU A 37 -0.69 14.27 -7.45
N SER A 38 -1.92 13.79 -7.59
CA SER A 38 -2.43 12.64 -6.85
C SER A 38 -1.58 11.40 -7.07
N GLN A 39 -1.24 11.09 -8.33
CA GLN A 39 -0.36 9.97 -8.67
C GLN A 39 1.05 10.13 -8.08
N LYS A 40 1.62 11.35 -8.09
CA LYS A 40 2.92 11.63 -7.47
C LYS A 40 2.90 11.43 -5.96
N ILE A 41 1.83 11.88 -5.29
CA ILE A 41 1.62 11.67 -3.86
C ILE A 41 1.56 10.18 -3.55
N ASN A 42 0.76 9.42 -4.30
CA ASN A 42 0.60 7.99 -4.14
C ASN A 42 1.92 7.23 -4.35
N ALA A 43 2.64 7.51 -5.43
CA ALA A 43 3.93 6.88 -5.71
C ALA A 43 4.94 7.12 -4.57
N ARG A 44 5.02 8.36 -4.05
CA ARG A 44 5.90 8.69 -2.93
C ARG A 44 5.47 8.00 -1.63
N LEU A 45 4.17 7.91 -1.38
CA LEU A 45 3.62 7.23 -0.21
C LEU A 45 3.95 5.73 -0.28
N ILE A 46 3.69 5.08 -1.40
CA ILE A 46 3.99 3.66 -1.64
C ILE A 46 5.48 3.37 -1.40
N LEU A 47 6.37 4.16 -1.98
CA LEU A 47 7.82 3.97 -1.80
C LEU A 47 8.25 4.16 -0.33
N THR A 48 7.64 5.12 0.37
CA THR A 48 7.93 5.37 1.79
C THR A 48 7.49 4.19 2.65
N LEU A 49 6.29 3.65 2.40
CA LEU A 49 5.78 2.46 3.09
C LEU A 49 6.60 1.22 2.74
N ALA A 50 7.01 1.06 1.49
CA ALA A 50 7.86 -0.04 1.06
C ALA A 50 9.22 -0.04 1.78
N ASN A 51 9.83 1.14 1.90
CA ASN A 51 11.06 1.32 2.67
C ASN A 51 10.87 1.02 4.16
N HIS A 52 9.72 1.36 4.73
CA HIS A 52 9.40 1.05 6.13
C HIS A 52 9.18 -0.45 6.37
N ILE A 53 8.51 -1.14 5.43
CA ILE A 53 8.28 -2.60 5.49
C ILE A 53 9.60 -3.37 5.35
N GLY A 54 10.47 -2.97 4.41
CA GLY A 54 11.83 -3.51 4.24
C GLY A 54 11.92 -5.00 3.87
N ASN A 55 10.80 -5.69 3.66
CA ASN A 55 10.72 -7.12 3.38
C ASN A 55 10.25 -7.36 1.95
N ASN A 56 11.14 -7.87 1.09
CA ASN A 56 10.86 -8.07 -0.33
C ASN A 56 9.73 -9.08 -0.58
N ASP A 57 9.60 -10.13 0.23
CA ASP A 57 8.53 -11.13 0.07
C ASP A 57 7.15 -10.53 0.33
N ILE A 58 7.03 -9.63 1.32
CA ILE A 58 5.79 -8.90 1.61
C ILE A 58 5.46 -7.93 0.47
N LEU A 59 6.48 -7.25 -0.06
CA LEU A 59 6.31 -6.31 -1.17
C LEU A 59 5.90 -7.03 -2.46
N GLN A 60 6.47 -8.20 -2.75
CA GLN A 60 6.10 -9.01 -3.91
C GLN A 60 4.64 -9.48 -3.81
N GLN A 61 4.24 -10.01 -2.65
CA GLN A 61 2.83 -10.35 -2.40
C GLN A 61 1.89 -9.17 -2.61
N ALA A 62 2.28 -7.97 -2.19
CA ALA A 62 1.47 -6.76 -2.39
C ALA A 62 1.36 -6.39 -3.88
N LEU A 63 2.45 -6.52 -4.65
CA LEU A 63 2.44 -6.29 -6.10
C LEU A 63 1.58 -7.32 -6.84
N ASP A 64 1.65 -8.59 -6.47
CA ASP A 64 0.87 -9.66 -7.09
C ASP A 64 -0.65 -9.45 -6.89
N ILE A 65 -1.05 -8.89 -5.74
CA ILE A 65 -2.45 -8.53 -5.46
C ILE A 65 -2.88 -7.25 -6.19
N ALA A 66 -1.99 -6.27 -6.33
CA ALA A 66 -2.28 -5.01 -6.99
C ALA A 66 -2.24 -5.10 -8.53
N ALA A 67 -1.59 -6.13 -9.07
CA ALA A 67 -1.53 -6.38 -10.50
C ALA A 67 -2.96 -6.53 -11.05
N PRO A 68 -3.30 -5.87 -12.17
CA PRO A 68 -4.59 -6.05 -12.80
C PRO A 68 -4.76 -7.53 -13.15
N THR A 69 -5.83 -8.16 -12.66
CA THR A 69 -6.24 -9.46 -13.17
C THR A 69 -6.67 -9.26 -14.61
N GLU A 70 -6.01 -9.95 -15.54
CA GLU A 70 -6.35 -10.03 -16.97
C GLU A 70 -7.75 -10.66 -17.16
N GLU A 71 -8.82 -9.95 -16.80
CA GLU A 71 -10.20 -10.45 -16.83
C GLU A 71 -11.19 -9.45 -17.47
N SER A 72 -10.70 -8.54 -18.32
CA SER A 72 -11.58 -7.62 -19.06
C SER A 72 -11.15 -7.36 -20.50
N ASN A 73 -10.84 -8.41 -21.27
CA ASN A 73 -10.74 -8.35 -22.73
C ASN A 73 -11.44 -9.56 -23.38
N ASN A 74 -12.72 -9.76 -23.08
CA ASN A 74 -13.63 -10.52 -23.95
C ASN A 74 -15.10 -10.16 -23.65
N ALA A 75 -15.56 -9.00 -24.13
CA ALA A 75 -16.97 -8.67 -24.30
C ALA A 75 -17.13 -7.69 -25.47
#